data_AF-A0A5N9AEV7-F1
#
_entry.id   AF-A0A5N9AEV7-F1
#
_cell.length_a   1.000
_cell.length_b   1.000
_cell.length_c   1.000
_cell.angle_alpha   90.00
_cell.angle_beta   90.00
_cell.angle_gamma   90.00
#
_symmetry.space_group_name_H-M   'P 1'
#
loop_
_entity.id
_entity.type
_entity.pdbx_description
1 polymer ?
#
loop_
_entity_poly.entity_id
_entity_poly.type
_entity_poly.pdbx_seq_one_letter_code
_entity_poly.pdbx_strand_id
1 'polypeptide(L)'
;MSYQPYDRNPSGIVFFGTDETDQVYESNSAFTIGDDTLSATNIKVSDGGNIGSATTANAITIASNGKITLAGDLQVNGTTTTVSTTNTVVSDLLLELGNGTTGSASNDAGIVIERGDDANVFMGFDESANKFIMGSGAFTGASTGDLTINTGTLVANLEGDVTGNADTATQLASARNFSIIGGVMAASDVSFNGSADVDLTVTAASGLVMNQSTETSIADGDFLVFSDINDSHNLKKITKANLVSGLGGGGGMSNFNITDGSTSQQIDDGENITFTDGTGAEFVVSATNTVTVNSVDSEIDHDALSNHEPNEHIDHTSVTMTAGNGLTGGGTIASTRTFAVGAGTGITVNADDVQISDGGVDTLQLAADAVDGTKIEDDAVDSEHITDGAVDEVHRNRTVETDATTTHSITTDIVLCNGGGTPFTATLPTAASVAGKIVTVKNVGNDAITVVGDGSQTIDGAASYILYHRYESVTVASDGSNWIII
;
A
#
# COMPACT_ATOMS: atom_id res chain seq x y z
N MET A 1 137.34 14.86 75.34
CA MET A 1 136.11 14.30 74.74
C MET A 1 134.93 14.91 75.46
N SER A 2 133.93 15.40 74.73
CA SER A 2 132.69 15.94 75.30
C SER A 2 131.52 15.47 74.44
N TYR A 3 130.66 14.66 75.02
CA TYR A 3 129.48 14.10 74.37
C TYR A 3 128.35 15.14 74.39
N GLN A 4 127.80 15.47 73.22
CA GLN A 4 126.53 16.21 73.11
C GLN A 4 125.42 15.19 72.81
N PRO A 5 124.30 15.21 73.54
CA PRO A 5 123.20 14.27 73.31
C PRO A 5 122.46 14.61 72.02
N TYR A 6 121.95 13.57 71.36
CA TYR A 6 121.01 13.70 70.25
C TYR A 6 119.59 13.71 70.84
N ASP A 7 118.82 14.77 70.58
CA ASP A 7 117.37 14.73 70.82
C ASP A 7 116.75 13.67 69.89
N ARG A 8 115.97 12.75 70.46
CA ARG A 8 115.11 11.83 69.71
C ARG A 8 113.65 12.12 70.03
N ASN A 9 112.87 12.30 68.97
CA ASN A 9 111.44 12.53 69.07
C ASN A 9 110.75 11.16 69.36
N PRO A 10 109.56 11.09 69.98
CA PRO A 10 109.09 9.80 70.52
C PRO A 10 108.10 8.97 69.65
N SER A 11 107.95 9.15 68.33
CA SER A 11 106.69 8.69 67.67
C SER A 11 106.68 8.25 66.19
N GLY A 12 107.81 8.10 65.49
CA GLY A 12 107.80 7.44 64.17
C GLY A 12 107.89 5.90 64.22
N ILE A 13 107.27 5.19 63.26
CA ILE A 13 107.41 3.73 63.08
C ILE A 13 108.81 3.43 62.54
N VAL A 14 109.48 2.41 63.07
CA VAL A 14 110.91 2.17 62.89
C VAL A 14 111.19 0.76 62.38
N PHE A 15 112.00 0.66 61.33
CA PHE A 15 112.63 -0.59 60.90
C PHE A 15 113.90 -0.86 61.74
N PHE A 16 114.09 -2.12 62.13
CA PHE A 16 115.32 -2.66 62.70
C PHE A 16 115.73 -3.91 61.89
N GLY A 17 117.02 -4.07 61.62
CA GLY A 17 117.59 -5.28 61.02
C GLY A 17 118.03 -6.31 62.08
N THR A 18 119.03 -7.12 61.74
CA THR A 18 119.32 -8.39 62.43
C THR A 18 120.54 -8.40 63.35
N ASP A 19 121.27 -7.28 63.49
CA ASP A 19 122.50 -7.19 64.29
C ASP A 19 122.46 -6.07 65.35
N GLU A 20 123.19 -6.27 66.45
CA GLU A 20 122.98 -5.58 67.76
C GLU A 20 123.27 -4.06 67.80
N THR A 21 123.62 -3.43 66.68
CA THR A 21 123.86 -1.97 66.59
C THR A 21 122.72 -1.17 65.94
N ASP A 22 121.67 -1.82 65.45
CA ASP A 22 120.62 -1.13 64.70
C ASP A 22 119.73 -0.19 65.54
N GLN A 23 119.40 0.96 64.95
CA GLN A 23 118.57 2.01 65.55
C GLN A 23 117.79 2.78 64.47
N VAL A 24 116.49 2.99 64.69
CA VAL A 24 116.04 4.40 64.87
C VAL A 24 115.26 5.07 63.73
N TYR A 25 114.89 4.37 62.66
CA TYR A 25 114.34 4.98 61.42
C TYR A 25 112.87 5.45 61.52
N GLU A 26 112.61 6.57 62.22
CA GLU A 26 111.26 7.10 62.50
C GLU A 26 110.44 7.52 61.25
N SER A 27 109.28 6.88 61.01
CA SER A 27 108.32 7.28 59.99
C SER A 27 107.58 8.59 60.32
N ASN A 28 107.46 9.49 59.37
CA ASN A 28 106.50 10.59 59.40
C ASN A 28 105.45 10.40 58.28
N SER A 29 104.34 11.15 58.38
CA SER A 29 103.53 11.66 57.26
C SER A 29 103.27 10.71 56.07
N ALA A 30 102.06 10.12 56.03
CA ALA A 30 101.46 9.56 54.82
C ALA A 30 102.32 8.49 54.09
N PHE A 31 102.88 7.54 54.84
CA PHE A 31 103.53 6.35 54.27
C PHE A 31 102.58 5.59 53.34
N THR A 32 102.86 5.71 52.05
CA THR A 32 102.27 4.96 50.94
C THR A 32 103.22 3.83 50.52
N ILE A 33 102.69 2.88 49.75
CA ILE A 33 103.41 2.38 48.57
C ILE A 33 102.43 2.50 47.39
N GLY A 34 102.90 3.08 46.29
CA GLY A 34 102.18 3.15 45.01
C GLY A 34 102.97 2.43 43.92
N ASP A 35 102.39 2.40 42.72
CA ASP A 35 102.85 1.64 41.54
C ASP A 35 102.85 0.11 41.76
N ASP A 36 101.74 -0.50 41.35
CA ASP A 36 101.40 -1.93 41.27
C ASP A 36 101.75 -2.92 42.40
N THR A 37 100.69 -3.25 43.16
CA THR A 37 100.43 -4.50 43.90
C THR A 37 101.28 -4.87 45.12
N LEU A 38 100.71 -4.58 46.30
CA LEU A 38 101.01 -5.29 47.55
C LEU A 38 100.45 -6.73 47.48
N SER A 39 101.26 -7.68 47.00
CA SER A 39 100.89 -9.11 46.91
C SER A 39 100.94 -9.83 48.27
N ALA A 40 100.05 -9.43 49.19
CA ALA A 40 99.80 -10.10 50.45
C ALA A 40 98.46 -10.85 50.39
N THR A 41 98.44 -12.14 50.72
CA THR A 41 97.22 -12.98 50.63
C THR A 41 96.09 -12.55 51.57
N ASN A 42 96.38 -11.70 52.56
CA ASN A 42 95.40 -11.09 53.46
C ASN A 42 95.86 -9.67 53.82
N ILE A 43 95.20 -8.65 53.29
CA ILE A 43 95.28 -7.27 53.82
C ILE A 43 94.18 -7.12 54.86
N LYS A 44 94.55 -6.86 56.13
CA LYS A 44 93.59 -6.61 57.21
C LYS A 44 93.60 -5.14 57.59
N VAL A 45 92.44 -4.50 57.48
CA VAL A 45 92.19 -3.17 58.04
C VAL A 45 91.75 -3.35 59.50
N SER A 46 92.19 -2.45 60.39
CA SER A 46 91.79 -2.45 61.79
C SER A 46 90.37 -1.90 61.99
N ASP A 47 89.72 -2.27 63.09
CA ASP A 47 88.48 -1.63 63.53
C ASP A 47 88.63 -0.10 63.58
N GLY A 48 87.68 0.63 62.99
CA GLY A 48 87.74 2.09 62.82
C GLY A 48 88.61 2.57 61.65
N GLY A 49 89.25 1.66 60.91
CA GLY A 49 90.10 1.98 59.75
C GLY A 49 89.31 2.31 58.48
N ASN A 50 89.96 3.07 57.60
CA ASN A 50 89.42 3.56 56.33
C ASN A 50 90.25 3.03 55.15
N ILE A 51 89.59 2.78 54.02
CA ILE A 51 90.20 2.58 52.70
C ILE A 51 89.74 3.74 51.82
N GLY A 52 90.64 4.35 51.06
CA GLY A 52 90.34 5.55 50.29
C GLY A 52 91.08 5.66 48.96
N SER A 53 90.65 6.64 48.17
CA SER A 53 91.37 7.14 46.99
C SER A 53 92.07 8.46 47.30
N ALA A 54 92.88 8.97 46.37
CA ALA A 54 93.50 10.28 46.47
C ALA A 54 92.49 11.46 46.53
N THR A 55 91.23 11.24 46.14
CA THR A 55 90.13 12.23 46.20
C THR A 55 89.17 11.98 47.36
N THR A 56 89.01 10.73 47.81
CA THR A 56 88.07 10.34 48.87
C THR A 56 88.78 9.41 49.86
N ALA A 57 89.44 9.99 50.87
CA ALA A 57 90.25 9.26 51.85
C ALA A 57 89.49 8.20 52.66
N ASN A 58 88.17 8.33 52.78
CA ASN A 58 87.30 7.42 53.55
C ASN A 58 86.27 6.69 52.67
N ALA A 59 86.63 6.34 51.43
CA ALA A 59 85.73 5.71 50.46
C ALA A 59 85.03 4.45 50.99
N ILE A 60 85.73 3.65 51.81
CA ILE A 60 85.16 2.56 52.60
C ILE A 60 85.63 2.74 54.06
N THR A 61 84.75 2.53 55.03
CA THR A 61 85.05 2.57 56.47
C THR A 61 84.52 1.31 57.16
N ILE A 62 85.33 0.70 58.02
CA ILE A 62 84.93 -0.45 58.85
C ILE A 62 84.75 0.02 60.29
N ALA A 63 83.52 0.03 60.80
CA ALA A 63 83.23 0.38 62.18
C ALA A 63 83.63 -0.76 63.15
N SER A 64 83.82 -0.44 64.43
CA SER A 64 84.19 -1.40 65.50
C SER A 64 83.11 -2.43 65.87
N ASN A 65 82.02 -2.49 65.11
CA ASN A 65 81.02 -3.56 65.13
C ASN A 65 81.06 -4.41 63.85
N GLY A 66 82.12 -4.29 63.04
CA GLY A 66 82.29 -4.96 61.75
C GLY A 66 81.47 -4.37 60.60
N LYS A 67 80.66 -3.31 60.81
CA LYS A 67 79.84 -2.74 59.73
C LYS A 67 80.70 -1.98 58.73
N ILE A 68 80.62 -2.40 57.47
CA ILE A 68 81.19 -1.69 56.33
C ILE A 68 80.26 -0.55 55.92
N THR A 69 80.82 0.64 55.68
CA THR A 69 80.12 1.80 55.11
C THR A 69 80.89 2.26 53.87
N LEU A 70 80.21 2.44 52.73
CA LEU A 70 80.76 3.11 51.56
C LEU A 70 80.36 4.59 51.60
N ALA A 71 81.26 5.48 51.20
CA ALA A 71 81.04 6.94 51.20
C ALA A 71 80.58 7.49 49.83
N GLY A 72 80.35 6.61 48.85
CA GLY A 72 79.88 6.91 47.51
C GLY A 72 79.34 5.65 46.84
N ASP A 73 79.06 5.73 45.54
CA ASP A 73 78.31 4.72 44.79
C ASP A 73 78.99 3.35 44.72
N LEU A 74 78.17 2.29 44.74
CA LEU A 74 78.62 0.92 44.54
C LEU A 74 78.43 0.50 43.07
N GLN A 75 79.51 0.57 42.28
CA GLN A 75 79.53 0.00 40.94
C GLN A 75 80.02 -1.45 40.96
N VAL A 76 79.26 -2.37 40.33
CA VAL A 76 79.64 -3.78 40.17
C VAL A 76 79.62 -4.14 38.67
N ASN A 77 80.80 -4.35 38.08
CA ASN A 77 80.95 -4.69 36.66
C ASN A 77 80.84 -6.22 36.39
N GLY A 78 80.21 -6.96 37.30
CA GLY A 78 79.97 -8.40 37.19
C GLY A 78 78.51 -8.71 36.89
N THR A 79 78.22 -9.92 36.39
CA THR A 79 76.87 -10.34 35.98
C THR A 79 75.90 -10.63 37.14
N THR A 80 76.36 -10.58 38.40
CA THR A 80 75.57 -11.00 39.56
C THR A 80 76.04 -10.28 40.82
N THR A 81 75.11 -9.79 41.64
CA THR A 81 75.36 -9.30 43.00
C THR A 81 74.49 -10.09 43.98
N THR A 82 75.09 -10.81 44.92
CA THR A 82 74.38 -11.69 45.86
C THR A 82 74.23 -11.04 47.22
N VAL A 83 73.02 -10.68 47.62
CA VAL A 83 72.71 -10.06 48.92
C VAL A 83 72.01 -11.08 49.84
N SER A 84 72.79 -11.95 50.47
CA SER A 84 72.28 -12.93 51.43
C SER A 84 72.07 -12.29 52.80
N THR A 85 70.87 -11.73 53.02
CA THR A 85 70.45 -11.14 54.30
C THR A 85 68.99 -11.49 54.61
N THR A 86 68.58 -11.41 55.87
CA THR A 86 67.17 -11.68 56.26
C THR A 86 66.21 -10.60 55.76
N ASN A 87 66.67 -9.35 55.65
CA ASN A 87 65.87 -8.21 55.16
C ASN A 87 66.80 -7.23 54.43
N THR A 88 66.53 -6.99 53.14
CA THR A 88 67.15 -5.88 52.39
C THR A 88 66.25 -4.65 52.52
N VAL A 89 66.82 -3.51 52.92
CA VAL A 89 66.12 -2.21 52.93
C VAL A 89 66.70 -1.36 51.81
N VAL A 90 65.85 -1.01 50.85
CA VAL A 90 66.15 -0.07 49.76
C VAL A 90 65.47 1.25 50.10
N SER A 91 66.18 2.37 49.98
CA SER A 91 65.66 3.72 50.26
C SER A 91 65.18 4.44 49.00
N ASP A 92 65.53 3.91 47.83
CA ASP A 92 65.25 4.48 46.52
C ASP A 92 63.78 4.32 46.14
N LEU A 93 63.20 5.37 45.55
CA LEU A 93 61.79 5.38 45.13
C LEU A 93 61.54 4.59 43.84
N LEU A 94 62.60 4.24 43.11
CA LEU A 94 62.56 3.54 41.83
C LEU A 94 63.64 2.45 41.82
N LEU A 95 63.29 1.28 41.28
CA LEU A 95 64.23 0.22 40.95
C LEU A 95 64.17 0.02 39.43
N GLU A 96 65.22 0.43 38.72
CA GLU A 96 65.28 0.30 37.27
C GLU A 96 65.72 -1.12 36.88
N LEU A 97 64.91 -1.79 36.07
CA LEU A 97 65.20 -3.10 35.50
C LEU A 97 65.52 -2.93 34.01
N GLY A 98 66.48 -3.69 33.48
CA GLY A 98 66.84 -3.63 32.05
C GLY A 98 67.57 -2.36 31.60
N ASN A 99 68.14 -1.56 32.52
CA ASN A 99 68.92 -0.37 32.21
C ASN A 99 70.02 -0.67 31.15
N GLY A 100 70.13 0.20 30.15
CA GLY A 100 71.16 0.12 29.10
C GLY A 100 70.84 -0.83 27.95
N THR A 101 69.65 -1.46 27.94
CA THR A 101 69.16 -2.21 26.77
C THR A 101 68.96 -1.30 25.56
N THR A 102 69.19 -1.84 24.35
CA THR A 102 69.05 -1.09 23.09
C THR A 102 68.54 -2.00 21.97
N GLY A 103 67.75 -1.43 21.05
CA GLY A 103 67.08 -2.17 19.97
C GLY A 103 65.59 -2.35 20.25
N SER A 104 65.01 -3.47 19.80
CA SER A 104 63.68 -3.88 20.25
C SER A 104 63.73 -4.35 21.70
N ALA A 105 62.67 -4.10 22.47
CA ALA A 105 62.49 -4.72 23.77
C ALA A 105 62.44 -6.26 23.64
N SER A 106 63.00 -6.95 24.63
CA SER A 106 63.18 -8.41 24.64
C SER A 106 63.68 -8.85 26.03
N ASN A 107 63.43 -10.12 26.39
CA ASN A 107 63.56 -10.66 27.74
C ASN A 107 62.57 -10.03 28.74
N ASP A 108 62.00 -10.85 29.62
CA ASP A 108 61.05 -10.37 30.61
C ASP A 108 61.75 -9.69 31.80
N ALA A 109 61.10 -8.68 32.38
CA ALA A 109 61.66 -7.87 33.47
C ALA A 109 60.73 -7.86 34.69
N GLY A 110 61.20 -8.34 35.83
CA GLY A 110 60.38 -8.42 37.04
C GLY A 110 61.09 -9.06 38.24
N ILE A 111 60.28 -9.49 39.20
CA ILE A 111 60.71 -10.17 40.43
C ILE A 111 60.31 -11.64 40.34
N VAL A 112 61.30 -12.53 40.46
CA VAL A 112 61.07 -13.97 40.69
C VAL A 112 61.05 -14.24 42.20
N ILE A 113 60.02 -14.95 42.66
CA ILE A 113 59.93 -15.51 44.00
C ILE A 113 60.13 -17.02 43.89
N GLU A 114 61.26 -17.49 44.42
CA GLU A 114 61.55 -18.91 44.61
C GLU A 114 60.61 -19.51 45.68
N ARG A 115 59.99 -20.67 45.42
CA ARG A 115 59.00 -21.30 46.32
C ARG A 115 59.35 -22.72 46.79
N GLY A 116 60.57 -23.17 46.56
CA GLY A 116 61.04 -24.50 46.94
C GLY A 116 60.69 -25.54 45.88
N ASP A 117 59.95 -26.58 46.26
CA ASP A 117 59.51 -27.64 45.33
C ASP A 117 58.28 -27.23 44.48
N ASP A 118 57.58 -26.16 44.89
CA ASP A 118 56.47 -25.55 44.13
C ASP A 118 56.99 -24.70 42.97
N ALA A 119 56.24 -24.65 41.87
CA ALA A 119 56.53 -23.76 40.74
C ALA A 119 56.73 -22.30 41.21
N ASN A 120 57.79 -21.66 40.75
CA ASN A 120 58.16 -20.30 41.15
C ASN A 120 57.16 -19.27 40.61
N VAL A 121 57.10 -18.09 41.23
CA VAL A 121 56.17 -17.01 40.86
C VAL A 121 56.93 -15.82 40.29
N PHE A 122 56.41 -15.24 39.21
CA PHE A 122 56.91 -14.03 38.58
C PHE A 122 55.90 -12.90 38.72
N MET A 123 56.41 -11.69 38.96
CA MET A 123 55.66 -10.45 38.97
C MET A 123 56.45 -9.42 38.16
N GLY A 124 55.97 -9.05 36.97
CA GLY A 124 56.74 -8.20 36.05
C GLY A 124 56.07 -7.98 34.71
N PHE A 125 56.86 -7.49 33.75
CA PHE A 125 56.46 -7.30 32.36
C PHE A 125 56.95 -8.48 31.51
N ASP A 126 56.02 -9.06 30.75
CA ASP A 126 56.25 -10.08 29.72
C ASP A 126 56.28 -9.36 28.37
N GLU A 127 57.45 -9.33 27.73
CA GLU A 127 57.66 -8.66 26.43
C GLU A 127 57.03 -9.45 25.28
N SER A 128 56.96 -10.78 25.41
CA SER A 128 56.36 -11.65 24.39
C SER A 128 54.84 -11.48 24.29
N ALA A 129 54.18 -11.21 25.42
CA ALA A 129 52.76 -10.85 25.51
C ALA A 129 52.51 -9.32 25.50
N ASN A 130 53.56 -8.51 25.64
CA ASN A 130 53.56 -7.05 25.76
C ASN A 130 52.63 -6.54 26.89
N LYS A 131 52.75 -7.14 28.08
CA LYS A 131 51.86 -6.90 29.24
C LYS A 131 52.55 -7.09 30.58
N PHE A 132 52.06 -6.39 31.61
CA PHE A 132 52.27 -6.82 32.99
C PHE A 132 51.54 -8.15 33.25
N ILE A 133 52.23 -9.11 33.85
CA ILE A 133 51.71 -10.42 34.20
C ILE A 133 52.13 -10.84 35.62
N MET A 134 51.22 -11.54 36.28
CA MET A 134 51.40 -12.21 37.56
C MET A 134 51.15 -13.70 37.30
N GLY A 135 52.06 -14.59 37.65
CA GLY A 135 51.88 -16.01 37.34
C GLY A 135 52.98 -16.93 37.84
N SER A 136 52.85 -18.22 37.57
CA SER A 136 53.80 -19.27 37.99
C SER A 136 54.48 -19.93 36.81
N GLY A 137 55.66 -20.51 37.03
CA GLY A 137 56.37 -21.28 36.00
C GLY A 137 57.61 -22.00 36.55
N ALA A 138 58.42 -22.54 35.64
CA ALA A 138 59.65 -23.28 35.95
C ALA A 138 60.94 -22.42 35.85
N PHE A 139 60.78 -21.09 35.79
CA PHE A 139 61.88 -20.13 35.81
C PHE A 139 62.49 -19.99 37.21
N THR A 140 63.70 -19.44 37.29
CA THR A 140 64.42 -19.15 38.53
C THR A 140 65.00 -17.74 38.49
N GLY A 141 65.56 -17.25 39.61
CA GLY A 141 66.35 -16.02 39.66
C GLY A 141 67.62 -16.01 38.79
N ALA A 142 67.93 -17.10 38.07
CA ALA A 142 68.99 -17.18 37.06
C ALA A 142 68.46 -17.38 35.62
N SER A 143 67.14 -17.36 35.41
CA SER A 143 66.51 -17.45 34.09
C SER A 143 66.56 -16.11 33.36
N THR A 144 66.65 -16.17 32.03
CA THR A 144 66.72 -15.01 31.11
C THR A 144 65.99 -15.34 29.81
N GLY A 145 65.66 -14.32 29.02
CA GLY A 145 64.79 -14.46 27.85
C GLY A 145 63.31 -14.31 28.21
N ASP A 146 62.46 -14.73 27.28
CA ASP A 146 61.01 -14.72 27.44
C ASP A 146 60.62 -15.91 28.35
N LEU A 147 59.87 -15.66 29.42
CA LEU A 147 59.56 -16.66 30.45
C LEU A 147 58.19 -17.29 30.20
N THR A 148 58.12 -18.63 30.20
CA THR A 148 56.83 -19.33 30.14
C THR A 148 56.06 -19.14 31.46
N ILE A 149 55.17 -18.15 31.49
CA ILE A 149 54.38 -17.77 32.67
C ILE A 149 52.94 -18.26 32.52
N ASN A 150 52.51 -19.16 33.41
CA ASN A 150 51.10 -19.51 33.57
C ASN A 150 50.41 -18.44 34.41
N THR A 151 49.47 -17.69 33.80
CA THR A 151 48.73 -16.59 34.44
C THR A 151 48.09 -17.04 35.77
N GLY A 152 48.43 -16.34 36.84
CA GLY A 152 47.90 -16.56 38.19
C GLY A 152 46.74 -15.63 38.55
N THR A 153 46.22 -15.79 39.76
CA THR A 153 45.18 -14.92 40.32
C THR A 153 45.78 -13.77 41.14
N LEU A 154 45.31 -12.55 40.89
CA LEU A 154 45.62 -11.38 41.72
C LEU A 154 44.47 -11.13 42.70
N VAL A 155 44.76 -11.10 44.00
CA VAL A 155 43.80 -10.70 45.05
C VAL A 155 44.06 -9.25 45.42
N ALA A 156 43.30 -8.34 44.83
CA ALA A 156 43.40 -6.90 45.08
C ALA A 156 42.06 -6.20 44.88
N ASN A 157 41.89 -5.03 45.53
CA ASN A 157 40.84 -4.08 45.18
C ASN A 157 41.34 -3.23 44.01
N LEU A 158 40.68 -3.32 42.85
CA LEU A 158 41.02 -2.53 41.67
C LEU A 158 40.12 -1.29 41.59
N GLU A 159 40.68 -0.17 41.16
CA GLU A 159 39.97 1.08 40.87
C GLU A 159 40.27 1.49 39.41
N GLY A 160 39.22 1.80 38.64
CA GLY A 160 39.30 2.11 37.21
C GLY A 160 38.54 1.12 36.31
N ASP A 161 38.64 1.33 35.00
CA ASP A 161 37.91 0.55 33.98
C ASP A 161 38.52 -0.85 33.81
N VAL A 162 37.84 -1.87 34.34
CA VAL A 162 38.12 -3.29 34.02
C VAL A 162 37.46 -3.61 32.67
N THR A 163 38.28 -3.94 31.66
CA THR A 163 37.78 -4.25 30.31
C THR A 163 37.44 -5.72 30.16
N GLY A 164 36.23 -6.00 29.65
CA GLY A 164 35.66 -7.35 29.55
C GLY A 164 34.68 -7.66 30.68
N ASN A 165 34.07 -8.84 30.64
CA ASN A 165 33.20 -9.30 31.73
C ASN A 165 34.06 -9.80 32.88
N ALA A 166 33.89 -9.23 34.07
CA ALA A 166 34.31 -9.88 35.30
C ALA A 166 33.38 -11.08 35.56
N ASP A 167 33.88 -12.29 35.30
CA ASP A 167 33.13 -13.56 35.34
C ASP A 167 32.46 -13.85 36.71
N THR A 168 32.93 -13.17 37.76
CA THR A 168 32.42 -13.25 39.14
C THR A 168 31.63 -12.02 39.61
N ALA A 169 31.32 -11.06 38.72
CA ALA A 169 30.51 -9.86 39.02
C ALA A 169 29.01 -10.19 39.16
N THR A 170 28.70 -11.08 40.10
CA THR A 170 27.36 -11.55 40.46
C THR A 170 26.47 -10.48 41.08
N GLN A 171 27.04 -9.34 41.51
CA GLN A 171 26.30 -8.20 42.03
C GLN A 171 26.96 -6.86 41.65
N LEU A 172 26.14 -5.89 41.27
CA LEU A 172 26.49 -4.47 41.21
C LEU A 172 26.82 -3.94 42.61
N ALA A 173 27.84 -3.09 42.73
CA ALA A 173 28.25 -2.45 43.99
C ALA A 173 27.14 -1.58 44.63
N SER A 174 26.13 -1.19 43.86
CA SER A 174 24.86 -0.65 44.35
C SER A 174 23.75 -1.09 43.40
N ALA A 175 22.69 -1.68 43.96
CA ALA A 175 21.53 -2.10 43.18
C ALA A 175 20.83 -0.90 42.52
N ARG A 176 20.13 -1.17 41.42
CA ARG A 176 19.37 -0.19 40.63
C ARG A 176 17.91 -0.59 40.60
N ASN A 177 17.03 0.25 41.12
CA ASN A 177 15.60 0.02 41.06
C ASN A 177 15.08 0.23 39.63
N PHE A 178 14.36 -0.76 39.12
CA PHE A 178 13.45 -0.60 38.01
C PHE A 178 12.06 -0.27 38.55
N SER A 179 11.47 0.78 38.00
CA SER A 179 10.15 1.29 38.39
C SER A 179 9.41 1.78 37.14
N ILE A 180 8.10 1.53 37.08
CA ILE A 180 7.23 2.02 35.99
C ILE A 180 6.27 3.03 36.60
N ILE A 181 6.35 4.27 36.11
CA ILE A 181 5.55 5.40 36.55
C ILE A 181 4.49 5.75 35.50
N GLY A 182 3.24 5.94 35.93
CA GLY A 182 2.12 6.29 35.05
C GLY A 182 0.87 5.44 35.30
N GLY A 183 0.07 5.23 34.25
CA GLY A 183 -1.21 4.51 34.32
C GLY A 183 -1.09 2.98 34.44
N VAL A 184 0.10 2.41 34.26
CA VAL A 184 0.43 1.05 34.66
C VAL A 184 1.38 1.15 35.85
N MET A 185 1.11 0.42 36.92
CA MET A 185 1.90 0.48 38.15
C MET A 185 2.50 -0.89 38.45
N ALA A 186 3.79 -0.90 38.75
CA ALA A 186 4.41 -2.01 39.48
C ALA A 186 3.95 -1.98 40.95
N ALA A 187 3.82 -3.14 41.59
CA ALA A 187 3.41 -3.19 43.01
C ALA A 187 4.47 -2.61 43.96
N SER A 188 5.74 -2.65 43.54
CA SER A 188 6.90 -2.01 44.18
C SER A 188 8.02 -1.84 43.16
N ASP A 189 9.00 -1.00 43.46
CA ASP A 189 10.29 -1.01 42.74
C ASP A 189 10.93 -2.41 42.79
N VAL A 190 11.48 -2.88 41.67
CA VAL A 190 12.25 -4.12 41.62
C VAL A 190 13.74 -3.79 41.55
N SER A 191 14.46 -4.16 42.59
CA SER A 191 15.91 -3.93 42.73
C SER A 191 16.71 -4.91 41.88
N PHE A 192 17.30 -4.45 40.78
CA PHE A 192 18.29 -5.22 40.05
C PHE A 192 19.69 -5.02 40.63
N ASN A 193 20.29 -6.09 41.11
CA ASN A 193 21.71 -6.18 41.45
C ASN A 193 22.49 -7.11 40.50
N GLY A 194 21.84 -8.02 39.77
CA GLY A 194 22.49 -9.04 38.93
C GLY A 194 22.51 -10.45 39.51
N SER A 195 22.00 -10.69 40.73
CA SER A 195 22.00 -12.04 41.34
C SER A 195 20.83 -12.94 40.93
N ALA A 196 19.88 -12.41 40.14
CA ALA A 196 18.71 -13.11 39.61
C ALA A 196 18.12 -12.33 38.40
N ASP A 197 17.19 -12.97 37.68
CA ASP A 197 16.39 -12.33 36.63
C ASP A 197 15.47 -11.22 37.18
N VAL A 198 15.11 -10.26 36.32
CA VAL A 198 14.20 -9.14 36.68
C VAL A 198 12.76 -9.49 36.33
N ASP A 199 12.01 -10.03 37.30
CA ASP A 199 10.55 -10.15 37.21
C ASP A 199 9.88 -8.88 37.75
N LEU A 200 9.41 -8.02 36.85
CA LEU A 200 8.67 -6.80 37.16
C LEU A 200 7.18 -7.01 36.90
N THR A 201 6.51 -7.63 37.87
CA THR A 201 5.04 -7.79 37.85
C THR A 201 4.34 -6.42 37.86
N VAL A 202 3.51 -6.17 36.85
CA VAL A 202 2.75 -4.94 36.66
C VAL A 202 1.24 -5.18 36.66
N THR A 203 0.50 -4.20 37.18
CA THR A 203 -0.97 -4.18 37.17
C THR A 203 -1.46 -2.87 36.58
N ALA A 204 -2.56 -2.90 35.82
CA ALA A 204 -3.23 -1.68 35.38
C ALA A 204 -3.74 -0.90 36.61
N ALA A 205 -3.33 0.36 36.75
CA ALA A 205 -3.85 1.18 37.83
C ALA A 205 -5.36 1.41 37.62
N SER A 206 -6.14 1.49 38.71
CA SER A 206 -7.59 1.74 38.60
C SER A 206 -7.94 3.04 37.87
N GLY A 207 -6.99 3.98 37.79
CA GLY A 207 -7.09 5.22 37.03
C GLY A 207 -6.81 5.14 35.52
N LEU A 208 -6.32 4.02 34.96
CA LEU A 208 -5.97 3.93 33.53
C LEU A 208 -7.18 4.13 32.59
N VAL A 209 -8.38 3.80 33.08
CA VAL A 209 -9.66 4.05 32.39
C VAL A 209 -10.30 5.39 32.82
N MET A 210 -9.84 5.99 33.93
CA MET A 210 -10.49 7.15 34.57
C MET A 210 -9.94 8.52 34.18
N ASN A 211 -8.87 8.60 33.37
CA ASN A 211 -8.47 9.88 32.75
C ASN A 211 -9.32 10.19 31.50
N GLN A 212 -10.63 10.07 31.64
CA GLN A 212 -11.65 10.43 30.66
C GLN A 212 -12.45 11.62 31.18
N SER A 213 -12.77 12.55 30.29
CA SER A 213 -13.65 13.68 30.58
C SER A 213 -15.09 13.20 30.83
N THR A 214 -15.88 14.03 31.51
CA THR A 214 -17.32 13.78 31.69
C THR A 214 -18.06 14.07 30.39
N GLU A 215 -18.13 13.07 29.50
CA GLU A 215 -18.82 13.21 28.23
C GLU A 215 -20.33 13.32 28.41
N THR A 216 -20.92 14.39 27.86
CA THR A 216 -22.37 14.62 27.86
C THR A 216 -23.11 13.89 26.73
N SER A 217 -22.37 13.26 25.82
CA SER A 217 -22.87 12.48 24.68
C SER A 217 -21.85 11.42 24.28
N ILE A 218 -22.31 10.28 23.78
CA ILE A 218 -21.46 9.17 23.32
C ILE A 218 -21.72 8.96 21.82
N ALA A 219 -20.67 8.90 21.01
CA ALA A 219 -20.74 8.61 19.57
C ALA A 219 -20.76 7.11 19.30
N ASP A 220 -21.17 6.70 18.09
CA ASP A 220 -21.44 5.28 17.80
C ASP A 220 -20.18 4.42 17.64
N GLY A 221 -19.02 5.07 17.45
CA GLY A 221 -17.70 4.43 17.47
C GLY A 221 -17.07 4.31 18.86
N ASP A 222 -17.68 4.90 19.89
CA ASP A 222 -17.10 4.95 21.23
C ASP A 222 -17.35 3.66 22.02
N PHE A 223 -16.37 3.30 22.86
CA PHE A 223 -16.44 2.16 23.75
C PHE A 223 -16.72 2.59 25.19
N LEU A 224 -17.92 2.26 25.69
CA LEU A 224 -18.18 2.32 27.11
C LEU A 224 -17.55 1.09 27.79
N VAL A 225 -16.91 1.31 28.94
CA VAL A 225 -16.18 0.26 29.66
C VAL A 225 -16.88 -0.02 30.98
N PHE A 226 -17.31 -1.26 31.18
CA PHE A 226 -17.85 -1.71 32.46
C PHE A 226 -16.84 -2.53 33.25
N SER A 227 -16.68 -2.18 34.53
CA SER A 227 -15.97 -2.99 35.51
C SER A 227 -16.92 -4.08 36.02
N ASP A 228 -16.80 -5.30 35.49
CA ASP A 228 -17.45 -6.45 36.13
C ASP A 228 -16.67 -6.82 37.39
N ILE A 229 -17.23 -6.47 38.54
CA ILE A 229 -16.60 -6.68 39.85
C ILE A 229 -16.61 -8.15 40.29
N ASN A 230 -17.38 -9.01 39.62
CA ASN A 230 -17.61 -10.40 40.01
C ASN A 230 -16.88 -11.42 39.12
N ASP A 231 -16.40 -11.01 37.94
CA ASP A 231 -15.84 -11.89 36.92
C ASP A 231 -14.40 -11.51 36.54
N SER A 232 -13.47 -11.87 37.41
CA SER A 232 -12.01 -11.74 37.23
C SER A 232 -11.49 -10.33 36.92
N HIS A 233 -12.25 -9.28 37.25
CA HIS A 233 -11.97 -7.87 36.93
C HIS A 233 -11.76 -7.57 35.43
N ASN A 234 -12.29 -8.42 34.53
CA ASN A 234 -12.19 -8.21 33.10
C ASN A 234 -12.94 -6.93 32.68
N LEU A 235 -12.22 -5.98 32.07
CA LEU A 235 -12.80 -4.74 31.52
C LEU A 235 -13.64 -5.08 30.27
N LYS A 236 -14.96 -5.21 30.46
CA LYS A 236 -15.90 -5.53 29.38
C LYS A 236 -16.20 -4.27 28.59
N LYS A 237 -15.68 -4.20 27.35
CA LYS A 237 -15.98 -3.14 26.39
C LYS A 237 -17.32 -3.41 25.70
N ILE A 238 -18.20 -2.43 25.71
CA ILE A 238 -19.45 -2.43 24.93
C ILE A 238 -19.42 -1.22 23.99
N THR A 239 -19.89 -1.38 22.75
CA THR A 239 -20.22 -0.22 21.91
C THR A 239 -21.53 0.39 22.40
N LYS A 240 -21.76 1.67 22.12
CA LYS A 240 -23.06 2.33 22.36
C LYS A 240 -24.24 1.51 21.78
N ALA A 241 -24.09 1.01 20.56
CA ALA A 241 -25.11 0.15 19.92
C ALA A 241 -25.41 -1.14 20.70
N ASN A 242 -24.38 -1.80 21.24
CA ASN A 242 -24.55 -3.02 22.03
C ASN A 242 -25.15 -2.75 23.42
N LEU A 243 -24.92 -1.56 24.00
CA LEU A 243 -25.56 -1.14 25.24
C LEU A 243 -27.05 -0.83 25.05
N VAL A 244 -27.39 -0.05 24.02
CA VAL A 244 -28.77 0.36 23.73
C VAL A 244 -29.63 -0.85 23.37
N SER A 245 -29.09 -1.82 22.63
CA SER A 245 -29.78 -3.10 22.36
C SER A 245 -29.86 -4.00 23.60
N GLY A 246 -28.80 -4.10 24.40
CA GLY A 246 -28.75 -4.96 25.59
C GLY A 246 -29.66 -4.51 26.75
N LEU A 247 -29.92 -3.20 26.88
CA LEU A 247 -30.84 -2.66 27.90
C LEU A 247 -32.31 -2.64 27.46
N GLY A 248 -32.62 -2.96 26.20
CA GLY A 248 -33.94 -2.69 25.62
C GLY A 248 -34.22 -1.19 25.57
N GLY A 249 -33.39 -0.47 24.82
CA GLY A 249 -33.22 0.98 24.88
C GLY A 249 -34.52 1.79 24.83
N GLY A 250 -34.93 2.29 26.01
CA GLY A 250 -36.05 3.21 26.17
C GLY A 250 -37.42 2.53 26.03
N GLY A 251 -37.98 2.04 27.14
CA GLY A 251 -39.33 1.44 27.19
C GLY A 251 -40.51 2.42 27.01
N GLY A 252 -40.35 3.46 26.19
CA GLY A 252 -41.43 4.19 25.54
C GLY A 252 -41.64 3.65 24.12
N MET A 253 -42.74 4.01 23.46
CA MET A 253 -42.87 3.75 22.02
C MET A 253 -41.90 4.68 21.29
N SER A 254 -40.79 4.13 20.78
CA SER A 254 -39.76 4.92 20.08
C SER A 254 -40.33 5.72 18.91
N ASN A 255 -41.40 5.20 18.30
CA ASN A 255 -42.24 5.88 17.35
C ASN A 255 -43.65 5.27 17.28
N PHE A 256 -44.53 5.94 16.55
CA PHE A 256 -45.77 5.38 16.01
C PHE A 256 -45.87 5.67 14.51
N ASN A 257 -46.14 4.64 13.71
CA ASN A 257 -46.28 4.78 12.26
C ASN A 257 -47.75 5.04 11.88
N ILE A 258 -47.99 6.17 11.22
CA ILE A 258 -49.27 6.50 10.59
C ILE A 258 -49.15 6.23 9.09
N THR A 259 -50.06 5.45 8.53
CA THR A 259 -50.07 5.12 7.10
C THR A 259 -51.47 5.06 6.52
N ASP A 260 -51.61 5.50 5.27
CA ASP A 260 -52.79 5.31 4.43
C ASP A 260 -52.74 3.99 3.62
N GLY A 261 -51.69 3.18 3.81
CA GLY A 261 -51.40 1.97 3.04
C GLY A 261 -50.49 2.19 1.82
N SER A 262 -50.22 3.44 1.44
CA SER A 262 -49.31 3.83 0.34
C SER A 262 -48.05 4.53 0.85
N THR A 263 -48.19 5.41 1.84
CA THR A 263 -47.12 6.18 2.48
C THR A 263 -47.18 5.94 3.99
N SER A 264 -46.04 5.79 4.65
CA SER A 264 -45.95 5.56 6.10
C SER A 264 -45.07 6.62 6.75
N GLN A 265 -45.69 7.54 7.49
CA GLN A 265 -44.99 8.50 8.32
C GLN A 265 -44.71 7.89 9.69
N GLN A 266 -43.44 7.65 9.97
CA GLN A 266 -42.95 7.40 11.33
C GLN A 266 -42.97 8.74 12.08
N ILE A 267 -43.63 8.77 13.24
CA ILE A 267 -43.62 9.90 14.17
C ILE A 267 -42.78 9.45 15.37
N ASP A 268 -41.61 10.05 15.56
CA ASP A 268 -40.68 9.68 16.63
C ASP A 268 -41.06 10.34 17.98
N ASP A 269 -40.52 9.81 19.09
CA ASP A 269 -40.84 10.31 20.44
C ASP A 269 -40.50 11.81 20.60
N GLY A 270 -41.49 12.58 21.09
CA GLY A 270 -41.42 14.03 21.25
C GLY A 270 -41.87 14.87 20.04
N GLU A 271 -42.20 14.27 18.90
CA GLU A 271 -42.69 15.01 17.72
C GLU A 271 -44.19 15.38 17.81
N ASN A 272 -44.57 16.52 17.20
CA ASN A 272 -45.96 17.01 17.18
C ASN A 272 -46.60 16.80 15.81
N ILE A 273 -47.63 15.95 15.73
CA ILE A 273 -48.49 15.86 14.56
C ILE A 273 -49.36 17.13 14.50
N THR A 274 -49.09 17.99 13.52
CA THR A 274 -49.86 19.22 13.31
C THR A 274 -50.88 19.00 12.21
N PHE A 275 -52.16 18.98 12.56
CA PHE A 275 -53.26 19.00 11.60
C PHE A 275 -53.56 20.45 11.23
N THR A 276 -53.21 20.85 10.00
CA THR A 276 -53.71 22.09 9.39
C THR A 276 -55.03 21.80 8.70
N ASP A 277 -56.05 22.60 8.98
CA ASP A 277 -57.30 22.61 8.22
C ASP A 277 -57.09 23.18 6.81
N GLY A 278 -58.10 22.98 5.97
CA GLY A 278 -58.14 23.44 4.59
C GLY A 278 -59.58 23.48 4.09
N THR A 279 -59.82 24.19 2.99
CA THR A 279 -61.16 24.44 2.44
C THR A 279 -62.03 23.18 2.42
N GLY A 280 -63.17 23.21 3.12
CA GLY A 280 -64.10 22.08 3.18
C GLY A 280 -63.85 21.03 4.27
N ALA A 281 -62.79 21.12 5.09
CA ALA A 281 -62.52 20.19 6.19
C ALA A 281 -61.98 20.87 7.47
N GLU A 282 -62.70 20.70 8.59
CA GLU A 282 -62.40 21.29 9.90
C GLU A 282 -61.84 20.23 10.87
N PHE A 283 -60.73 20.52 11.57
CA PHE A 283 -60.11 19.64 12.57
C PHE A 283 -60.17 20.27 13.97
N VAL A 284 -60.91 19.65 14.89
CA VAL A 284 -61.15 20.21 16.24
C VAL A 284 -60.73 19.23 17.34
N VAL A 285 -59.93 19.69 18.31
CA VAL A 285 -59.67 18.96 19.56
C VAL A 285 -60.90 19.08 20.47
N SER A 286 -61.86 18.19 20.29
CA SER A 286 -63.19 18.25 20.92
C SER A 286 -63.21 17.80 22.38
N ALA A 287 -62.24 16.96 22.80
CA ALA A 287 -62.07 16.53 24.19
C ALA A 287 -60.64 16.02 24.44
N THR A 288 -60.29 15.76 25.70
CA THR A 288 -59.04 15.07 26.07
C THR A 288 -58.88 13.77 25.29
N ASN A 289 -57.70 13.57 24.68
CA ASN A 289 -57.39 12.43 23.81
C ASN A 289 -58.32 12.24 22.59
N THR A 290 -59.10 13.25 22.19
CA THR A 290 -60.06 13.16 21.07
C THR A 290 -59.88 14.31 20.08
N VAL A 291 -59.75 13.97 18.80
CA VAL A 291 -59.84 14.90 17.66
C VAL A 291 -61.06 14.51 16.84
N THR A 292 -61.83 15.50 16.40
CA THR A 292 -63.00 15.35 15.53
C THR A 292 -62.72 16.04 14.20
N VAL A 293 -63.18 15.44 13.10
CA VAL A 293 -63.02 15.96 11.74
C VAL A 293 -64.41 16.11 11.13
N ASN A 294 -64.74 17.32 10.65
CA ASN A 294 -66.02 17.65 10.03
C ASN A 294 -65.81 18.04 8.56
N SER A 295 -66.80 17.80 7.70
CA SER A 295 -66.88 18.48 6.40
C SER A 295 -67.51 19.87 6.57
N VAL A 296 -67.10 20.82 5.72
CA VAL A 296 -67.67 22.17 5.65
C VAL A 296 -68.30 22.35 4.27
N ASP A 297 -69.45 21.69 4.06
CA ASP A 297 -70.09 21.51 2.75
C ASP A 297 -70.32 22.82 1.97
N SER A 298 -70.49 23.95 2.66
CA SER A 298 -70.63 25.28 2.04
C SER A 298 -69.36 25.87 1.43
N GLU A 299 -68.20 25.29 1.73
CA GLU A 299 -66.90 25.64 1.14
C GLU A 299 -66.46 24.66 0.04
N ILE A 300 -67.16 23.53 -0.10
CA ILE A 300 -66.85 22.52 -1.12
C ILE A 300 -67.47 22.95 -2.44
N ASP A 301 -66.64 23.53 -3.31
CA ASP A 301 -67.01 23.71 -4.72
C ASP A 301 -67.10 22.35 -5.41
N HIS A 302 -68.32 21.90 -5.69
CA HIS A 302 -68.56 20.61 -6.33
C HIS A 302 -68.07 20.56 -7.79
N ASP A 303 -67.78 21.71 -8.41
CA ASP A 303 -67.24 21.79 -9.77
C ASP A 303 -65.69 21.75 -9.78
N ALA A 304 -65.06 21.80 -8.60
CA ALA A 304 -63.61 21.70 -8.41
C ALA A 304 -63.15 20.34 -7.85
N LEU A 305 -64.06 19.39 -7.63
CA LEU A 305 -63.74 18.06 -7.11
C LEU A 305 -63.01 17.20 -8.15
N SER A 306 -62.10 16.31 -7.71
CA SER A 306 -61.23 15.53 -8.61
C SER A 306 -61.93 14.53 -9.55
N ASN A 307 -63.24 14.29 -9.34
CA ASN A 307 -64.09 13.48 -10.23
C ASN A 307 -65.27 14.31 -10.79
N HIS A 308 -65.22 15.64 -10.69
CA HIS A 308 -66.14 16.50 -11.42
C HIS A 308 -65.70 16.58 -12.87
N GLU A 309 -66.51 16.04 -13.76
CA GLU A 309 -66.39 16.27 -15.20
C GLU A 309 -67.36 17.40 -15.59
N PRO A 310 -66.88 18.56 -16.09
CA PRO A 310 -67.75 19.69 -16.48
C PRO A 310 -68.80 19.36 -17.54
N ASN A 311 -68.63 18.22 -18.23
CA ASN A 311 -69.59 17.71 -19.22
C ASN A 311 -70.71 16.84 -18.62
N GLU A 312 -70.63 16.45 -17.35
CA GLU A 312 -71.67 15.68 -16.66
C GLU A 312 -72.68 16.57 -15.91
N HIS A 313 -72.27 17.78 -15.49
CA HIS A 313 -73.11 18.76 -14.78
C HIS A 313 -73.42 20.04 -15.61
N ILE A 314 -73.49 19.95 -16.95
CA ILE A 314 -73.76 21.12 -17.80
C ILE A 314 -75.16 21.71 -17.53
N ASP A 315 -75.28 23.04 -17.46
CA ASP A 315 -76.59 23.71 -17.45
C ASP A 315 -77.39 23.38 -18.73
N HIS A 316 -78.44 22.58 -18.55
CA HIS A 316 -79.37 22.12 -19.59
C HIS A 316 -80.15 23.25 -20.31
N THR A 317 -80.10 24.48 -19.82
CA THR A 317 -80.59 25.67 -20.54
C THR A 317 -79.61 26.18 -21.59
N SER A 318 -78.31 25.90 -21.44
CA SER A 318 -77.27 26.23 -22.43
C SER A 318 -77.15 25.18 -23.54
N VAL A 319 -77.43 23.90 -23.24
CA VAL A 319 -77.31 22.79 -24.21
C VAL A 319 -78.48 22.80 -25.20
N THR A 320 -78.19 23.18 -26.44
CA THR A 320 -79.15 23.27 -27.55
C THR A 320 -79.04 22.09 -28.53
N MET A 321 -80.17 21.53 -28.94
CA MET A 321 -80.28 20.64 -30.09
C MET A 321 -81.00 21.39 -31.22
N THR A 322 -80.32 21.62 -32.34
CA THR A 322 -80.83 22.46 -33.45
C THR A 322 -81.10 21.60 -34.70
N ALA A 323 -82.22 21.83 -35.38
CA ALA A 323 -82.54 21.11 -36.62
C ALA A 323 -81.65 21.61 -37.78
N GLY A 324 -80.98 20.67 -38.46
CA GLY A 324 -80.25 20.94 -39.70
C GLY A 324 -81.16 20.94 -40.94
N ASN A 325 -80.58 21.25 -42.10
CA ASN A 325 -81.28 21.16 -43.39
C ASN A 325 -81.84 19.74 -43.60
N GLY A 326 -83.07 19.64 -44.12
CA GLY A 326 -83.77 18.36 -44.26
C GLY A 326 -84.36 17.81 -42.96
N LEU A 327 -84.19 18.48 -41.82
CA LEU A 327 -84.86 18.20 -40.56
C LEU A 327 -85.68 19.41 -40.09
N THR A 328 -86.60 19.19 -39.15
CA THR A 328 -87.40 20.23 -38.48
C THR A 328 -87.55 19.90 -36.99
N GLY A 329 -87.69 20.92 -36.14
CA GLY A 329 -87.80 20.77 -34.68
C GLY A 329 -86.64 21.39 -33.88
N GLY A 330 -86.39 20.89 -32.68
CA GLY A 330 -85.28 21.30 -31.81
C GLY A 330 -85.62 22.28 -30.68
N GLY A 331 -84.58 22.75 -29.98
CA GLY A 331 -84.62 23.60 -28.78
C GLY A 331 -83.56 23.21 -27.74
N THR A 332 -83.55 23.86 -26.57
CA THR A 332 -82.71 23.47 -25.41
C THR A 332 -83.20 22.18 -24.77
N ILE A 333 -82.33 21.39 -24.11
CA ILE A 333 -82.72 20.11 -23.48
C ILE A 333 -83.44 20.25 -22.13
N ALA A 334 -83.64 21.47 -21.64
CA ALA A 334 -84.47 21.79 -20.45
C ALA A 334 -85.96 21.35 -20.54
N SER A 335 -86.38 20.72 -21.63
CA SER A 335 -87.60 19.91 -21.75
C SER A 335 -87.53 19.04 -23.01
N THR A 336 -88.38 18.01 -23.11
CA THR A 336 -88.43 17.07 -24.24
C THR A 336 -88.53 17.75 -25.61
N ARG A 337 -87.83 17.19 -26.61
CA ARG A 337 -87.80 17.66 -28.01
C ARG A 337 -88.09 16.53 -28.98
N THR A 338 -88.38 16.90 -30.22
CA THR A 338 -88.59 15.98 -31.35
C THR A 338 -87.93 16.60 -32.59
N PHE A 339 -87.37 15.73 -33.44
CA PHE A 339 -86.94 16.07 -34.78
C PHE A 339 -87.72 15.23 -35.79
N ALA A 340 -88.10 15.84 -36.92
CA ALA A 340 -88.78 15.16 -38.02
C ALA A 340 -88.08 15.46 -39.34
N VAL A 341 -87.95 14.46 -40.21
CA VAL A 341 -87.35 14.60 -41.54
C VAL A 341 -88.30 15.35 -42.47
N GLY A 342 -87.81 16.44 -43.06
CA GLY A 342 -88.53 17.23 -44.06
C GLY A 342 -88.47 16.55 -45.43
N ALA A 343 -89.31 15.54 -45.64
CA ALA A 343 -89.39 14.77 -46.88
C ALA A 343 -89.65 15.67 -48.10
N GLY A 344 -88.75 15.63 -49.07
CA GLY A 344 -88.92 16.23 -50.40
C GLY A 344 -89.39 15.20 -51.44
N THR A 345 -89.68 15.65 -52.66
CA THR A 345 -90.03 14.77 -53.78
C THR A 345 -88.93 13.72 -54.01
N GLY A 346 -89.31 12.44 -54.10
CA GLY A 346 -88.39 11.31 -54.27
C GLY A 346 -87.86 10.70 -52.98
N ILE A 347 -88.21 11.23 -51.81
CA ILE A 347 -87.88 10.65 -50.49
C ILE A 347 -89.17 10.34 -49.72
N THR A 348 -89.30 9.12 -49.23
CA THR A 348 -90.38 8.69 -48.33
C THR A 348 -89.84 8.56 -46.90
N VAL A 349 -90.59 9.06 -45.92
CA VAL A 349 -90.29 8.97 -44.48
C VAL A 349 -91.46 8.28 -43.80
N ASN A 350 -91.23 7.07 -43.29
CA ASN A 350 -92.20 6.28 -42.55
C ASN A 350 -91.93 6.39 -41.04
N ALA A 351 -92.60 5.56 -40.23
CA ALA A 351 -92.31 5.45 -38.79
C ALA A 351 -90.95 4.79 -38.52
N ASP A 352 -90.56 3.82 -39.35
CA ASP A 352 -89.44 2.91 -39.10
C ASP A 352 -88.26 3.09 -40.08
N ASP A 353 -88.47 3.73 -41.24
CA ASP A 353 -87.45 3.88 -42.29
C ASP A 353 -87.55 5.20 -43.09
N VAL A 354 -86.44 5.55 -43.73
CA VAL A 354 -86.36 6.61 -44.75
C VAL A 354 -85.76 6.00 -46.01
N GLN A 355 -86.49 6.08 -47.11
CA GLN A 355 -86.12 5.45 -48.38
C GLN A 355 -86.22 6.44 -49.55
N ILE A 356 -85.43 6.20 -50.60
CA ILE A 356 -85.74 6.74 -51.92
C ILE A 356 -87.09 6.14 -52.32
N SER A 357 -88.06 6.98 -52.70
CA SER A 357 -89.36 6.51 -53.18
C SER A 357 -89.17 5.62 -54.41
N ASP A 358 -90.03 4.63 -54.63
CA ASP A 358 -89.96 3.78 -55.83
C ASP A 358 -89.97 4.62 -57.11
N GLY A 359 -89.08 4.30 -58.06
CA GLY A 359 -88.80 5.11 -59.25
C GLY A 359 -88.11 6.47 -59.01
N GLY A 360 -87.63 6.77 -57.79
CA GLY A 360 -87.09 8.07 -57.38
C GLY A 360 -85.73 8.47 -57.97
N VAL A 361 -85.12 7.62 -58.80
CA VAL A 361 -83.94 7.93 -59.62
C VAL A 361 -84.35 7.88 -61.09
N ASP A 362 -84.53 9.05 -61.68
CA ASP A 362 -84.71 9.25 -63.12
C ASP A 362 -83.46 9.90 -63.76
N THR A 363 -83.58 10.39 -64.99
CA THR A 363 -82.44 10.96 -65.72
C THR A 363 -82.07 12.38 -65.27
N LEU A 364 -82.81 13.00 -64.35
CA LEU A 364 -82.49 14.31 -63.78
C LEU A 364 -81.54 14.23 -62.57
N GLN A 365 -81.52 13.08 -61.88
CA GLN A 365 -80.65 12.75 -60.73
C GLN A 365 -79.27 12.29 -61.21
N LEU A 366 -79.15 11.86 -62.48
CA LEU A 366 -77.91 11.49 -63.14
C LEU A 366 -77.39 12.68 -63.96
N ALA A 367 -76.21 13.21 -63.62
CA ALA A 367 -75.55 14.24 -64.43
C ALA A 367 -74.99 13.65 -65.74
N ALA A 368 -74.66 14.53 -66.70
CA ALA A 368 -73.86 14.13 -67.86
C ALA A 368 -72.50 13.57 -67.39
N ASP A 369 -72.07 12.47 -68.01
CA ASP A 369 -70.87 11.71 -67.63
C ASP A 369 -70.84 11.26 -66.14
N ALA A 370 -72.00 11.22 -65.48
CA ALA A 370 -72.10 10.74 -64.09
C ALA A 370 -71.73 9.26 -63.96
N VAL A 371 -71.99 8.45 -64.99
CA VAL A 371 -71.43 7.10 -65.16
C VAL A 371 -70.25 7.20 -66.12
N ASP A 372 -69.07 6.79 -65.65
CA ASP A 372 -67.84 6.70 -66.44
C ASP A 372 -67.23 5.30 -66.29
N GLY A 373 -66.19 5.01 -67.06
CA GLY A 373 -65.48 3.72 -67.04
C GLY A 373 -64.71 3.39 -65.75
N THR A 374 -64.92 4.12 -64.66
CA THR A 374 -64.41 3.79 -63.30
C THR A 374 -65.52 3.58 -62.28
N LYS A 375 -66.76 3.97 -62.60
CA LYS A 375 -68.01 3.60 -61.87
C LYS A 375 -68.68 2.38 -62.48
N ILE A 376 -68.10 1.90 -63.57
CA ILE A 376 -68.20 0.55 -64.12
C ILE A 376 -66.98 -0.18 -63.54
N GLU A 377 -67.20 -1.28 -62.81
CA GLU A 377 -66.12 -2.14 -62.31
C GLU A 377 -65.44 -2.88 -63.48
N ASP A 378 -64.26 -3.49 -63.23
CA ASP A 378 -63.66 -4.42 -64.18
C ASP A 378 -64.61 -5.59 -64.47
N ASP A 379 -64.67 -6.03 -65.72
CA ASP A 379 -65.70 -6.95 -66.28
C ASP A 379 -67.19 -6.53 -66.13
N ALA A 380 -67.55 -5.43 -65.43
CA ALA A 380 -68.97 -5.07 -65.25
C ALA A 380 -69.68 -4.62 -66.54
N VAL A 381 -68.94 -4.10 -67.53
CA VAL A 381 -69.44 -3.92 -68.91
C VAL A 381 -69.21 -5.20 -69.70
N ASP A 382 -69.95 -6.21 -69.27
CA ASP A 382 -70.23 -7.46 -69.98
C ASP A 382 -70.80 -7.21 -71.39
N SER A 383 -70.74 -8.20 -72.28
CA SER A 383 -71.16 -8.05 -73.69
C SER A 383 -72.65 -7.73 -73.92
N GLU A 384 -73.51 -7.86 -72.91
CA GLU A 384 -74.92 -7.39 -72.96
C GLU A 384 -75.03 -5.85 -72.79
N HIS A 385 -74.04 -5.23 -72.13
CA HIS A 385 -73.99 -3.78 -71.92
C HIS A 385 -73.40 -3.00 -73.11
N ILE A 386 -72.84 -3.70 -74.10
CA ILE A 386 -72.25 -3.11 -75.32
C ILE A 386 -73.13 -3.42 -76.52
N THR A 387 -73.62 -2.39 -77.22
CA THR A 387 -74.31 -2.58 -78.51
C THR A 387 -73.31 -2.84 -79.65
N ASP A 388 -73.74 -3.58 -80.67
CA ASP A 388 -72.93 -3.83 -81.88
C ASP A 388 -72.36 -2.53 -82.48
N GLY A 389 -71.06 -2.55 -82.81
CA GLY A 389 -70.33 -1.41 -83.42
C GLY A 389 -69.59 -0.44 -82.48
N ALA A 390 -69.43 -0.73 -81.18
CA ALA A 390 -68.92 0.24 -80.21
C ALA A 390 -67.37 0.40 -80.07
N VAL A 391 -66.53 -0.46 -80.66
CA VAL A 391 -65.06 -0.44 -80.51
C VAL A 391 -64.35 -0.55 -81.86
N ASP A 392 -63.30 0.26 -82.10
CA ASP A 392 -62.55 0.31 -83.36
C ASP A 392 -61.02 0.17 -83.21
N GLU A 393 -60.29 0.26 -84.33
CA GLU A 393 -58.86 -0.02 -84.48
C GLU A 393 -57.91 1.03 -83.86
N VAL A 394 -58.38 2.18 -83.37
CA VAL A 394 -57.54 3.35 -83.01
C VAL A 394 -56.62 3.16 -81.76
N HIS A 395 -56.51 1.94 -81.21
CA HIS A 395 -56.13 1.70 -79.82
C HIS A 395 -54.87 0.74 -79.56
N ARG A 396 -53.69 0.75 -80.29
CA ARG A 396 -52.73 -0.45 -80.43
C ARG A 396 -51.08 -0.36 -80.50
N ASN A 397 -49.74 -0.68 -80.34
CA ASN A 397 -48.40 -0.23 -80.95
C ASN A 397 -47.08 -1.04 -80.48
N ARG A 398 -45.86 -1.08 -81.17
CA ARG A 398 -44.48 -1.60 -80.69
C ARG A 398 -43.17 -1.44 -81.61
N THR A 399 -41.93 -1.91 -81.22
CA THR A 399 -40.53 -1.58 -81.80
C THR A 399 -39.37 -2.68 -81.79
N VAL A 400 -38.14 -2.45 -82.39
CA VAL A 400 -36.94 -3.41 -82.65
C VAL A 400 -35.50 -2.74 -82.81
N GLU A 401 -34.32 -3.47 -82.74
CA GLU A 401 -32.86 -2.99 -82.78
C GLU A 401 -31.79 -3.97 -83.45
N THR A 402 -30.48 -3.60 -83.65
CA THR A 402 -29.33 -4.43 -84.19
C THR A 402 -27.89 -3.84 -83.97
N ASP A 403 -26.82 -4.66 -83.82
CA ASP A 403 -25.40 -4.34 -83.51
C ASP A 403 -24.32 -4.96 -84.44
N ALA A 404 -23.09 -4.40 -84.42
CA ALA A 404 -22.06 -4.56 -85.46
C ALA A 404 -20.69 -5.17 -85.08
N THR A 405 -19.98 -4.74 -84.01
CA THR A 405 -18.64 -5.29 -83.60
C THR A 405 -18.05 -4.68 -82.30
N THR A 406 -17.18 -5.45 -81.61
CA THR A 406 -16.53 -5.19 -80.29
C THR A 406 -17.51 -4.86 -79.14
N THR A 407 -17.03 -4.74 -77.89
CA THR A 407 -17.87 -4.80 -76.67
C THR A 407 -19.11 -3.89 -76.71
N HIS A 408 -20.29 -4.48 -76.51
CA HIS A 408 -21.61 -3.85 -76.74
C HIS A 408 -22.55 -3.96 -75.52
N SER A 409 -23.61 -3.14 -75.45
CA SER A 409 -24.66 -3.17 -74.40
C SER A 409 -26.08 -2.99 -74.98
N ILE A 410 -27.05 -3.79 -74.50
CA ILE A 410 -28.38 -4.05 -75.12
C ILE A 410 -29.54 -3.21 -74.51
N THR A 411 -30.57 -2.81 -75.28
CA THR A 411 -31.67 -1.96 -74.75
C THR A 411 -33.14 -2.31 -75.13
N THR A 412 -33.45 -2.70 -76.37
CA THR A 412 -34.84 -2.84 -76.84
C THR A 412 -35.44 -4.23 -76.58
N ASP A 413 -36.49 -4.60 -77.30
CA ASP A 413 -37.21 -5.86 -77.14
C ASP A 413 -36.60 -7.01 -77.98
N ILE A 414 -35.86 -6.70 -79.05
CA ILE A 414 -35.28 -7.68 -80.00
C ILE A 414 -33.98 -7.11 -80.61
N VAL A 415 -32.85 -7.84 -80.47
CA VAL A 415 -31.48 -7.40 -80.86
C VAL A 415 -30.69 -8.51 -81.56
N LEU A 416 -29.81 -8.14 -82.50
CA LEU A 416 -28.95 -9.03 -83.30
C LEU A 416 -27.47 -8.55 -83.22
N CYS A 417 -26.46 -9.42 -83.06
CA CYS A 417 -25.06 -9.04 -82.76
C CYS A 417 -24.02 -9.77 -83.66
N ASN A 418 -22.85 -9.17 -83.97
CA ASN A 418 -21.87 -9.73 -84.92
C ASN A 418 -20.40 -9.50 -84.51
N GLY A 419 -19.58 -10.57 -84.45
CA GLY A 419 -18.17 -10.50 -84.00
C GLY A 419 -17.10 -10.20 -85.07
N GLY A 420 -17.45 -10.21 -86.36
CA GLY A 420 -16.58 -9.70 -87.43
C GLY A 420 -15.21 -10.35 -87.67
N GLY A 421 -14.91 -11.52 -87.09
CA GLY A 421 -13.61 -12.20 -87.20
C GLY A 421 -12.83 -12.33 -85.88
N THR A 422 -13.40 -11.87 -84.75
CA THR A 422 -12.82 -12.00 -83.40
C THR A 422 -13.93 -12.17 -82.34
N PRO A 423 -13.75 -13.00 -81.31
CA PRO A 423 -14.70 -13.08 -80.19
C PRO A 423 -14.85 -11.76 -79.43
N PHE A 424 -16.06 -11.44 -78.97
CA PHE A 424 -16.32 -10.25 -78.14
C PHE A 424 -17.48 -10.46 -77.14
N THR A 425 -17.66 -9.49 -76.25
CA THR A 425 -18.64 -9.53 -75.14
C THR A 425 -19.84 -8.61 -75.39
N ALA A 426 -21.06 -9.12 -75.19
CA ALA A 426 -22.30 -8.35 -75.26
C ALA A 426 -23.00 -8.34 -73.90
N THR A 427 -23.17 -7.15 -73.32
CA THR A 427 -23.71 -6.96 -71.96
C THR A 427 -25.22 -6.73 -72.01
N LEU A 428 -25.98 -7.55 -71.29
CA LEU A 428 -27.40 -7.33 -71.06
C LEU A 428 -27.61 -6.14 -70.12
N PRO A 429 -28.73 -5.39 -70.23
CA PRO A 429 -29.04 -4.35 -69.26
C PRO A 429 -29.20 -4.95 -67.86
N THR A 430 -28.99 -4.16 -66.81
CA THR A 430 -29.02 -4.70 -65.44
C THR A 430 -30.41 -5.26 -65.12
N ALA A 431 -30.48 -6.56 -64.79
CA ALA A 431 -31.75 -7.30 -64.68
C ALA A 431 -32.74 -6.63 -63.71
N ALA A 432 -32.23 -6.12 -62.59
CA ALA A 432 -32.98 -5.40 -61.55
C ALA A 432 -33.77 -4.17 -62.04
N SER A 433 -33.50 -3.67 -63.24
CA SER A 433 -34.22 -2.52 -63.84
C SER A 433 -35.37 -2.90 -64.77
N VAL A 434 -35.53 -4.18 -65.14
CA VAL A 434 -36.40 -4.62 -66.26
C VAL A 434 -37.15 -5.94 -66.00
N ALA A 435 -37.52 -6.22 -64.75
CA ALA A 435 -38.24 -7.45 -64.37
C ALA A 435 -39.46 -7.75 -65.27
N GLY A 436 -39.60 -8.99 -65.73
CA GLY A 436 -40.68 -9.42 -66.63
C GLY A 436 -40.54 -8.96 -68.09
N LYS A 437 -39.55 -8.12 -68.44
CA LYS A 437 -39.25 -7.82 -69.85
C LYS A 437 -38.65 -9.05 -70.54
N ILE A 438 -39.18 -9.36 -71.72
CA ILE A 438 -38.63 -10.35 -72.66
C ILE A 438 -37.72 -9.63 -73.65
N VAL A 439 -36.51 -10.14 -73.85
CA VAL A 439 -35.55 -9.65 -74.85
C VAL A 439 -34.95 -10.83 -75.63
N THR A 440 -35.02 -10.79 -76.97
CA THR A 440 -34.35 -11.80 -77.81
C THR A 440 -33.01 -11.27 -78.33
N VAL A 441 -31.93 -12.00 -78.07
CA VAL A 441 -30.55 -11.70 -78.55
C VAL A 441 -30.10 -12.78 -79.54
N LYS A 442 -29.48 -12.40 -80.66
CA LYS A 442 -29.07 -13.35 -81.71
C LYS A 442 -27.67 -13.11 -82.26
N ASN A 443 -26.79 -14.11 -82.20
CA ASN A 443 -25.52 -14.09 -82.91
C ASN A 443 -25.79 -14.18 -84.43
N VAL A 444 -25.28 -13.22 -85.21
CA VAL A 444 -25.28 -13.24 -86.68
C VAL A 444 -23.85 -13.13 -87.26
N GLY A 445 -22.82 -13.20 -86.41
CA GLY A 445 -21.40 -13.25 -86.76
C GLY A 445 -20.83 -14.67 -86.81
N ASN A 446 -19.53 -14.79 -87.11
CA ASN A 446 -18.87 -16.10 -87.28
C ASN A 446 -18.19 -16.63 -86.00
N ASP A 447 -17.87 -15.73 -85.08
CA ASP A 447 -17.08 -16.01 -83.88
C ASP A 447 -17.97 -16.08 -82.64
N ALA A 448 -17.38 -16.53 -81.53
CA ALA A 448 -18.09 -16.68 -80.26
C ALA A 448 -18.51 -15.31 -79.68
N ILE A 449 -19.80 -15.19 -79.34
CA ILE A 449 -20.35 -14.02 -78.65
C ILE A 449 -20.54 -14.38 -77.17
N THR A 450 -19.79 -13.73 -76.30
CA THR A 450 -19.90 -13.90 -74.85
C THR A 450 -20.97 -12.96 -74.33
N VAL A 451 -22.21 -13.43 -74.15
CA VAL A 451 -23.25 -12.66 -73.48
C VAL A 451 -22.96 -12.63 -71.99
N VAL A 452 -23.06 -11.46 -71.34
CA VAL A 452 -22.82 -11.28 -69.89
C VAL A 452 -23.94 -10.49 -69.23
N GLY A 453 -24.13 -10.72 -67.92
CA GLY A 453 -24.83 -9.76 -67.06
C GLY A 453 -23.93 -8.55 -66.76
N ASP A 454 -24.50 -7.49 -66.20
CA ASP A 454 -23.72 -6.32 -65.79
C ASP A 454 -22.99 -6.56 -64.45
N GLY A 455 -21.77 -6.04 -64.33
CA GLY A 455 -20.92 -6.14 -63.15
C GLY A 455 -20.62 -7.59 -62.71
N SER A 456 -21.41 -8.09 -61.75
CA SER A 456 -21.31 -9.45 -61.20
C SER A 456 -22.62 -10.24 -61.29
N GLN A 457 -23.55 -9.82 -62.16
CA GLN A 457 -24.78 -10.57 -62.45
C GLN A 457 -24.49 -11.86 -63.22
N THR A 458 -25.38 -12.84 -63.08
CA THR A 458 -25.28 -14.13 -63.79
C THR A 458 -26.36 -14.29 -64.84
N ILE A 459 -26.06 -15.13 -65.84
CA ILE A 459 -27.02 -15.71 -66.78
C ILE A 459 -27.11 -17.19 -66.43
N ASP A 460 -28.28 -17.65 -65.98
CA ASP A 460 -28.51 -19.03 -65.51
C ASP A 460 -27.43 -19.54 -64.52
N GLY A 461 -27.06 -18.70 -63.54
CA GLY A 461 -26.05 -19.00 -62.53
C GLY A 461 -24.58 -18.92 -63.00
N ALA A 462 -24.31 -18.77 -64.31
CA ALA A 462 -22.97 -18.57 -64.86
C ALA A 462 -22.65 -17.08 -65.06
N ALA A 463 -21.38 -16.70 -64.95
CA ALA A 463 -20.94 -15.31 -65.18
C ALA A 463 -21.06 -14.86 -66.66
N SER A 464 -21.29 -15.78 -67.58
CA SER A 464 -21.45 -15.51 -69.02
C SER A 464 -22.13 -16.68 -69.72
N TYR A 465 -22.90 -16.40 -70.77
CA TYR A 465 -23.43 -17.40 -71.71
C TYR A 465 -22.83 -17.18 -73.10
N ILE A 466 -22.17 -18.18 -73.66
CA ILE A 466 -21.43 -18.04 -74.93
C ILE A 466 -22.24 -18.66 -76.08
N LEU A 467 -22.58 -17.85 -77.08
CA LEU A 467 -23.09 -18.30 -78.38
C LEU A 467 -21.88 -18.65 -79.25
N TYR A 468 -21.57 -19.94 -79.38
CA TYR A 468 -20.37 -20.43 -80.04
C TYR A 468 -20.46 -20.41 -81.57
N HIS A 469 -21.67 -20.37 -82.14
CA HIS A 469 -21.90 -20.48 -83.57
C HIS A 469 -22.88 -19.42 -84.12
N ARG A 470 -22.82 -19.23 -85.43
CA ARG A 470 -23.64 -18.27 -86.17
C ARG A 470 -25.12 -18.67 -86.19
N TYR A 471 -26.00 -17.68 -86.02
CA TYR A 471 -27.46 -17.78 -85.97
C TYR A 471 -28.06 -18.46 -84.74
N GLU A 472 -27.22 -18.85 -83.76
CA GLU A 472 -27.67 -19.14 -82.40
C GLU A 472 -28.30 -17.88 -81.78
N SER A 473 -29.41 -18.07 -81.08
CA SER A 473 -30.13 -16.99 -80.39
C SER A 473 -30.58 -17.47 -79.03
N VAL A 474 -30.58 -16.54 -78.08
CA VAL A 474 -31.07 -16.73 -76.72
C VAL A 474 -32.15 -15.69 -76.47
N THR A 475 -33.36 -16.14 -76.16
CA THR A 475 -34.36 -15.24 -75.56
C THR A 475 -34.14 -15.29 -74.06
N VAL A 476 -34.04 -14.12 -73.45
CA VAL A 476 -33.87 -13.98 -72.01
C VAL A 476 -34.99 -13.14 -71.43
N ALA A 477 -35.49 -13.57 -70.28
CA ALA A 477 -36.34 -12.76 -69.43
C ALA A 477 -35.54 -12.32 -68.20
N SER A 478 -35.78 -11.10 -67.73
CA SER A 478 -35.29 -10.69 -66.42
C SER A 478 -36.21 -11.22 -65.33
N ASP A 479 -35.65 -11.95 -64.38
CA ASP A 479 -36.34 -12.34 -63.14
C ASP A 479 -36.40 -11.19 -62.11
N GLY A 480 -35.79 -10.04 -62.43
CA GLY A 480 -35.62 -8.90 -61.52
C GLY A 480 -34.33 -8.89 -60.71
N SER A 481 -33.37 -9.81 -60.96
CA SER A 481 -32.07 -9.86 -60.28
C SER A 481 -30.95 -10.45 -61.15
N ASN A 482 -31.24 -11.50 -61.92
CA ASN A 482 -30.38 -12.14 -62.92
C ASN A 482 -31.16 -12.32 -64.24
N TRP A 483 -30.52 -12.96 -65.23
CA TRP A 483 -31.15 -13.29 -66.50
C TRP A 483 -31.36 -14.80 -66.64
N ILE A 484 -32.59 -15.19 -66.97
CA ILE A 484 -32.99 -16.57 -67.26
C ILE A 484 -33.28 -16.75 -68.76
N ILE A 485 -32.96 -17.93 -69.29
CA ILE A 485 -33.20 -18.29 -70.69
C ILE A 485 -34.61 -18.89 -70.82
N ILE A 486 -35.37 -18.49 -71.84
CA ILE A 486 -36.76 -18.93 -72.09
C ILE A 486 -37.02 -19.32 -73.55
#